data_AF-A0A3B8JT28-F1
#
_entry.id   AF-A0A3B8JT28-F1
#
_cell.length_a   1.000
_cell.length_b   1.000
_cell.length_c   1.000
_cell.angle_alpha   90.00
_cell.angle_beta   90.00
_cell.angle_gamma   90.00
#
_symmetry.space_group_name_H-M   'P 1'
#
loop_
_entity.id
_entity.type
_entity.pdbx_description
1 polymer ?
#
loop_
_entity_poly.entity_id
_entity_poly.type
_entity_poly.pdbx_seq_one_letter_code
_entity_poly.pdbx_strand_id
1 'polypeptide(L)'
;MESNAETDSLKRVFGLPTLVIYGVGDILGAGIYAVIGKIAGLSGSLVWASFLTSMIVAALTALSYAQLGSRVPQSGGVACFIHRAFRTDWLSILVGWLMFCTCLVSMATLSKAFAGYLNAFAPVIPDWLIVLALFSGLAFVNFRGMQESSALNIFCTAVEVSGLVIVILVSTLFLIGGTAGAGNPVASSVANQPATGWIAIAQGAA
;
A
#
# COMPACT_ATOMS: atom_id res chain seq x y z
N MET A 1 5.71 -7.66 48.22
CA MET A 1 4.87 -6.52 47.83
C MET A 1 4.49 -6.74 46.38
N GLU A 2 3.41 -7.50 46.17
CA GLU A 2 2.80 -7.70 44.86
C GLU A 2 2.09 -6.41 44.47
N SER A 3 2.64 -5.69 43.49
CA SER A 3 1.97 -4.56 42.88
C SER A 3 1.01 -5.10 41.82
N ASN A 4 -0.30 -4.96 42.09
CA ASN A 4 -1.36 -5.11 41.11
C ASN A 4 -1.02 -4.28 39.85
N ALA A 5 -0.60 -4.94 38.77
CA ALA A 5 -0.62 -4.35 37.45
C ALA A 5 -2.07 -4.39 36.99
N GLU A 6 -2.79 -3.28 37.20
CA GLU A 6 -4.08 -3.03 36.56
C GLU A 6 -3.95 -3.33 35.07
N THR A 7 -4.69 -4.34 34.61
CA THR A 7 -4.89 -4.62 33.20
C THR A 7 -5.76 -3.52 32.61
N ASP A 8 -5.17 -2.36 32.34
CA ASP A 8 -5.79 -1.32 31.54
C ASP A 8 -5.77 -1.80 30.07
N SER A 9 -6.67 -2.74 29.76
CA SER A 9 -6.77 -3.32 28.43
C SER A 9 -7.35 -2.27 27.50
N LEU A 10 -6.55 -1.83 26.53
CA LEU A 10 -7.01 -0.95 25.45
C LEU A 10 -8.31 -1.49 24.87
N LYS A 11 -9.35 -0.64 24.81
CA LYS A 11 -10.64 -0.99 24.21
C LYS A 11 -10.40 -1.58 22.83
N ARG A 12 -10.84 -2.82 22.60
CA ARG A 12 -10.79 -3.43 21.26
C ARG A 12 -11.72 -2.66 20.33
N VAL A 13 -11.13 -1.78 19.53
CA VAL A 13 -11.88 -0.95 18.55
C VAL A 13 -12.04 -1.68 17.21
N PHE A 14 -11.11 -2.59 16.88
CA PHE A 14 -11.14 -3.34 15.63
C PHE A 14 -11.74 -4.73 15.80
N GLY A 15 -12.81 -4.99 15.05
CA GLY A 15 -13.25 -6.36 14.74
C GLY A 15 -12.45 -6.94 13.58
N LEU A 16 -12.49 -8.28 13.42
CA LEU A 16 -11.86 -8.98 12.28
C LEU A 16 -12.22 -8.41 10.90
N PRO A 17 -13.51 -8.20 10.53
CA PRO A 17 -13.85 -7.71 9.19
C PRO A 17 -13.31 -6.29 8.95
N THR A 18 -13.38 -5.44 9.96
CA THR A 18 -12.84 -4.07 9.92
C THR A 18 -11.33 -4.08 9.73
N LEU A 19 -10.62 -4.98 10.41
CA LEU A 19 -9.17 -5.12 10.31
C LEU A 19 -8.74 -5.64 8.92
N VAL A 20 -9.50 -6.56 8.34
CA VAL A 20 -9.24 -7.05 6.97
C VAL A 20 -9.42 -5.92 5.95
N ILE A 21 -10.51 -5.17 6.02
CA ILE A 21 -10.73 -4.02 5.11
C ILE A 21 -9.63 -2.98 5.29
N TYR A 22 -9.25 -2.69 6.53
CA TYR A 22 -8.15 -1.79 6.84
C TYR A 22 -6.83 -2.24 6.17
N GLY A 23 -6.47 -3.51 6.33
CA GLY A 23 -5.25 -4.07 5.72
C GLY A 23 -5.28 -4.09 4.20
N VAL A 24 -6.45 -4.36 3.59
CA VAL A 24 -6.62 -4.29 2.14
C VAL A 24 -6.38 -2.87 1.61
N GLY A 25 -6.87 -1.85 2.32
CA GLY A 25 -6.62 -0.45 1.96
C GLY A 25 -5.15 -0.05 2.07
N ASP A 26 -4.50 -0.47 3.15
CA ASP A 26 -3.07 -0.19 3.38
C ASP A 26 -2.18 -0.78 2.26
N ILE A 27 -2.55 -1.95 1.70
CA ILE A 27 -1.83 -2.58 0.59
C ILE A 27 -2.17 -1.94 -0.77
N LEU A 28 -3.44 -1.63 -1.02
CA LEU A 28 -3.89 -1.04 -2.29
C LEU A 28 -3.31 0.37 -2.48
N GLY A 29 -3.63 1.26 -1.54
CA GLY A 29 -3.18 2.64 -1.43
C GLY A 29 -3.05 3.44 -2.74
N ALA A 30 -2.29 4.52 -2.68
CA ALA A 30 -1.97 5.35 -3.85
C ALA A 30 -0.93 4.70 -4.78
N GLY A 31 -0.22 3.65 -4.32
CA GLY A 31 0.88 3.02 -5.05
C GLY A 31 0.43 2.40 -6.37
N ILE A 32 -0.71 1.71 -6.37
CA ILE A 32 -1.23 1.09 -7.60
C ILE A 32 -1.54 2.15 -8.67
N TYR A 33 -2.13 3.27 -8.29
CA TYR A 33 -2.52 4.33 -9.22
C TYR A 33 -1.33 5.12 -9.77
N ALA A 34 -0.26 5.27 -8.99
CA ALA A 34 0.92 6.03 -9.41
C ALA A 34 1.89 5.19 -10.26
N VAL A 35 2.01 3.90 -9.97
CA VAL A 35 3.13 3.09 -10.48
C VAL A 35 2.69 2.10 -11.57
N ILE A 36 1.41 1.69 -11.62
CA ILE A 36 0.93 0.68 -12.60
C ILE A 36 1.21 1.10 -14.05
N GLY A 37 1.01 2.38 -14.39
CA GLY A 37 1.26 2.90 -15.74
C GLY A 37 2.74 2.86 -16.12
N LYS A 38 3.63 3.10 -15.15
CA LYS A 38 5.08 3.02 -15.37
C LYS A 38 5.53 1.57 -15.54
N ILE A 39 5.00 0.64 -14.72
CA ILE A 39 5.27 -0.80 -14.87
C ILE A 39 4.74 -1.31 -16.21
N ALA A 40 3.56 -0.83 -16.63
CA ALA A 40 3.01 -1.14 -17.95
C ALA A 40 3.91 -0.70 -19.10
N GLY A 41 4.53 0.49 -18.98
CA GLY A 41 5.51 0.97 -19.94
C GLY A 41 6.83 0.18 -19.96
N LEU A 42 7.22 -0.46 -18.86
CA LEU A 42 8.48 -1.22 -18.73
C LEU A 42 8.33 -2.70 -19.12
N SER A 43 7.27 -3.36 -18.64
CA SER A 43 7.05 -4.80 -18.85
C SER A 43 6.12 -5.13 -20.03
N GLY A 44 5.48 -4.12 -20.65
CA GLY A 44 4.69 -4.27 -21.86
C GLY A 44 3.54 -5.27 -21.72
N SER A 45 3.45 -6.24 -22.63
CA SER A 45 2.42 -7.30 -22.58
C SER A 45 2.57 -8.24 -21.37
N LEU A 46 3.79 -8.37 -20.83
CA LEU A 46 4.12 -9.33 -19.76
C LEU A 46 3.98 -8.75 -18.35
N VAL A 47 3.28 -7.63 -18.19
CA VAL A 47 3.01 -7.01 -16.87
C VAL A 47 2.33 -8.00 -15.92
N TRP A 48 1.38 -8.79 -16.41
CA TRP A 48 0.68 -9.79 -15.60
C TRP A 48 1.62 -10.83 -14.98
N ALA A 49 2.72 -11.19 -15.66
CA ALA A 49 3.69 -12.14 -15.14
C ALA A 49 4.50 -11.53 -13.98
N SER A 50 4.85 -10.24 -14.08
CA SER A 50 5.54 -9.50 -13.01
C SER A 50 4.65 -9.40 -11.76
N PHE A 51 3.36 -9.10 -11.94
CA PHE A 51 2.39 -9.09 -10.84
C PHE A 51 2.20 -10.47 -10.21
N LEU A 52 2.20 -11.54 -11.01
CA LEU A 52 2.08 -12.90 -10.51
C LEU A 52 3.28 -13.29 -9.66
N THR A 53 4.51 -12.95 -10.08
CA THR A 53 5.71 -13.22 -9.27
C THR A 53 5.71 -12.41 -7.96
N SER A 54 5.33 -11.12 -8.00
CA SER A 54 5.21 -10.32 -6.78
C SER A 54 4.13 -10.84 -5.84
N MET A 55 3.00 -11.33 -6.38
CA MET A 55 1.92 -11.93 -5.59
C MET A 55 2.40 -13.18 -4.83
N ILE A 56 3.19 -14.05 -5.45
CA ILE A 56 3.74 -15.24 -4.78
C ILE A 56 4.65 -14.85 -3.61
N VAL A 57 5.56 -13.91 -3.83
CA VAL A 57 6.49 -13.42 -2.78
C VAL A 57 5.72 -12.74 -1.64
N ALA A 58 4.72 -11.91 -1.98
CA ALA A 58 3.86 -11.26 -1.01
C ALA A 58 3.04 -12.27 -0.20
N ALA A 59 2.49 -13.32 -0.83
CA ALA A 59 1.74 -14.37 -0.15
C ALA A 59 2.59 -15.14 0.85
N LEU A 60 3.82 -15.55 0.47
CA LEU A 60 4.76 -16.21 1.38
C LEU A 60 5.11 -15.31 2.59
N THR A 61 5.26 -14.01 2.35
CA THR A 61 5.52 -13.03 3.41
C THR A 61 4.31 -12.90 4.34
N ALA A 62 3.10 -12.76 3.79
CA ALA A 62 1.86 -12.66 4.55
C ALA A 62 1.59 -13.92 5.41
N LEU A 63 1.81 -15.11 4.86
CA LEU A 63 1.72 -16.38 5.58
C LEU A 63 2.71 -16.45 6.76
N SER A 64 3.95 -16.00 6.55
CA SER A 64 4.96 -15.94 7.61
C SER A 64 4.54 -14.99 8.73
N TYR A 65 4.03 -13.80 8.39
CA TYR A 65 3.50 -12.85 9.38
C TYR A 65 2.24 -13.35 10.09
N ALA A 66 1.36 -14.07 9.40
CA ALA A 66 0.16 -14.67 10.01
C ALA A 66 0.52 -15.73 11.07
N GLN A 67 1.54 -16.55 10.81
CA GLN A 67 2.05 -17.52 11.78
C GLN A 67 2.72 -16.84 12.98
N LEU A 68 3.46 -15.74 12.77
CA LEU A 68 4.09 -14.99 13.85
C LEU A 68 3.04 -14.25 14.71
N GLY A 69 2.09 -13.57 14.07
CA GLY A 69 1.05 -12.79 14.75
C GLY A 69 0.10 -13.63 15.60
N SER A 70 -0.18 -14.87 15.17
CA SER A 70 -0.96 -15.83 15.98
C SER A 70 -0.20 -16.38 17.19
N ARG A 71 1.14 -16.48 17.11
CA ARG A 71 1.99 -16.97 18.22
C ARG A 71 2.40 -15.88 19.21
N VAL A 72 2.52 -14.63 18.76
CA VAL A 72 2.94 -13.49 19.59
C VAL A 72 1.88 -12.40 19.54
N PRO A 73 0.77 -12.53 20.30
CA PRO A 73 -0.34 -11.57 20.30
C PRO A 73 -0.01 -10.35 21.19
N GLN A 74 1.12 -9.71 20.95
CA GLN A 74 1.53 -8.47 21.63
C GLN A 74 1.47 -7.30 20.65
N SER A 75 1.01 -6.13 21.13
CA SER A 75 0.83 -4.91 20.34
C SER A 75 2.14 -4.19 19.98
N GLY A 76 3.26 -4.90 19.83
CA GLY A 76 4.59 -4.33 19.61
C GLY A 76 5.16 -4.45 18.18
N GLY A 77 4.39 -4.99 17.24
CA GLY A 77 4.80 -5.12 15.83
C GLY A 77 6.09 -5.94 15.63
N VAL A 78 6.83 -5.62 14.57
CA VAL A 78 8.03 -6.38 14.13
C VAL A 78 9.13 -6.38 15.18
N ALA A 79 9.29 -5.28 15.94
CA ALA A 79 10.29 -5.18 17.00
C ALA A 79 10.05 -6.23 18.11
N CYS A 80 8.78 -6.47 18.46
CA CYS A 80 8.40 -7.51 19.44
C CYS A 80 8.73 -8.91 18.93
N PHE A 81 8.48 -9.21 17.64
CA PHE A 81 8.81 -10.50 17.05
C PHE A 81 10.32 -10.78 17.12
N ILE A 82 11.15 -9.78 16.82
CA ILE A 82 12.62 -9.90 16.89
C ILE A 82 13.08 -10.08 18.33
N HIS A 83 12.55 -9.31 19.27
CA HIS A 83 12.88 -9.46 20.69
C HIS A 83 12.50 -10.87 21.19
N ARG A 84 11.33 -11.39 20.79
CA ARG A 84 10.88 -12.73 21.20
C ARG A 84 11.72 -13.85 20.58
N ALA A 85 12.19 -13.69 19.34
CA ALA A 85 12.99 -14.69 18.64
C ALA A 85 14.45 -14.72 19.10
N PHE A 86 15.10 -13.56 19.21
CA PHE A 86 16.54 -13.46 19.47
C PHE A 86 16.89 -13.12 20.93
N ARG A 87 15.89 -12.77 21.75
CA ARG A 87 16.06 -12.34 23.16
C ARG A 87 17.13 -11.27 23.36
N THR A 88 17.33 -10.43 22.34
CA THR A 88 18.37 -9.41 22.29
C THR A 88 17.73 -8.05 22.05
N ASP A 89 17.87 -7.14 23.01
CA ASP A 89 17.24 -5.82 22.96
C ASP A 89 17.80 -4.94 21.85
N TRP A 90 19.12 -5.00 21.63
CA TRP A 90 19.79 -4.18 20.63
C TRP A 90 19.26 -4.44 19.21
N LEU A 91 19.05 -5.71 18.85
CA LEU A 91 18.51 -6.08 17.54
C LEU A 91 17.06 -5.64 17.37
N SER A 92 16.25 -5.76 18.43
CA SER A 92 14.86 -5.30 18.43
C SER A 92 14.76 -3.78 18.22
N ILE A 93 15.60 -3.01 18.92
CA ILE A 93 15.68 -1.56 18.79
C ILE A 93 16.15 -1.16 17.39
N LEU A 94 17.19 -1.81 16.86
CA LEU A 94 17.71 -1.53 15.53
C LEU A 94 16.64 -1.75 14.44
N VAL A 95 15.93 -2.89 14.48
CA VAL A 95 14.86 -3.18 13.52
C VAL A 95 13.69 -2.22 13.69
N GLY A 96 13.35 -1.83 14.93
CA GLY A 96 12.35 -0.80 15.21
C GLY A 96 12.70 0.55 14.56
N TRP A 97 13.95 0.99 14.67
CA TRP A 97 14.42 2.21 14.01
C TRP A 97 14.42 2.12 12.50
N LEU A 98 14.82 0.97 11.93
CA LEU A 98 14.75 0.74 10.48
C LEU A 98 13.30 0.82 9.98
N MET A 99 12.36 0.21 10.69
CA MET A 99 10.94 0.26 10.36
C MET A 99 10.41 1.70 10.45
N PHE A 100 10.79 2.45 11.47
CA PHE A 100 10.44 3.88 11.57
C PHE A 100 10.94 4.69 10.37
N CYS A 101 12.20 4.51 9.97
CA CYS A 101 12.76 5.14 8.78
C CYS A 101 11.99 4.75 7.50
N THR A 102 11.58 3.49 7.35
CA THR A 102 10.77 3.07 6.19
C THR A 102 9.41 3.76 6.14
N CYS A 103 8.74 3.93 7.29
CA CYS A 103 7.49 4.67 7.37
C CYS A 103 7.68 6.14 6.99
N LEU A 104 8.76 6.79 7.45
CA LEU A 104 9.08 8.18 7.08
C LEU A 104 9.28 8.34 5.57
N VAL A 105 10.06 7.45 4.95
CA VAL A 105 10.28 7.48 3.49
C VAL A 105 8.98 7.23 2.73
N SER A 106 8.15 6.30 3.20
CA SER A 106 6.84 6.04 2.61
C SER A 106 5.92 7.27 2.68
N MET A 107 5.81 7.90 3.85
CA MET A 107 5.03 9.13 4.04
C MET A 107 5.51 10.27 3.14
N ALA A 108 6.83 10.46 3.01
CA ALA A 108 7.40 11.46 2.12
C ALA A 108 7.07 11.18 0.64
N THR A 109 7.13 9.91 0.24
CA THR A 109 6.82 9.48 -1.14
C THR A 109 5.35 9.70 -1.47
N LEU A 110 4.44 9.27 -0.59
CA LEU A 110 3.00 9.44 -0.73
C LEU A 110 2.59 10.91 -0.77
N SER A 111 3.20 11.74 0.09
CA SER A 111 2.93 13.18 0.12
C SER A 111 3.36 13.86 -1.18
N LYS A 112 4.51 13.49 -1.74
CA LYS A 112 4.97 14.00 -3.04
C LYS A 112 4.09 13.51 -4.19
N ALA A 113 3.65 12.25 -4.16
CA ALA A 113 2.70 11.72 -5.15
C ALA A 113 1.38 12.49 -5.11
N PHE A 114 0.85 12.76 -3.92
CA PHE A 114 -0.36 13.56 -3.72
C PHE A 114 -0.21 14.99 -4.24
N ALA A 115 0.93 15.64 -3.96
CA ALA A 115 1.23 16.96 -4.50
C ALA A 115 1.24 16.95 -6.04
N GLY A 116 1.81 15.91 -6.66
CA GLY A 116 1.78 15.72 -8.11
C GLY A 116 0.36 15.59 -8.68
N TYR A 117 -0.51 14.83 -8.02
CA TYR A 117 -1.92 14.71 -8.41
C TYR A 117 -2.66 16.05 -8.32
N LEU A 118 -2.47 16.80 -7.24
CA LEU A 118 -3.12 18.11 -7.07
C LEU A 118 -2.58 19.17 -8.03
N ASN A 119 -1.28 19.15 -8.34
CA ASN A 119 -0.66 20.08 -9.28
C ASN A 119 -1.29 19.94 -10.68
N ALA A 120 -1.67 18.73 -11.09
CA ALA A 120 -2.36 18.49 -12.35
C ALA A 120 -3.73 19.21 -12.45
N PHE A 121 -4.39 19.49 -11.32
CA PHE A 121 -5.67 20.21 -11.28
C PHE A 121 -5.51 21.70 -10.93
N ALA A 122 -4.52 22.04 -10.10
CA ALA A 122 -4.27 23.39 -9.60
C ALA A 122 -2.75 23.73 -9.68
N PRO A 123 -2.23 24.01 -10.89
CA PRO A 123 -0.78 24.20 -11.12
C PRO A 123 -0.20 25.47 -10.48
N VAL A 124 -1.05 26.32 -9.89
CA VAL A 124 -0.67 27.59 -9.26
C VAL A 124 -0.13 27.40 -7.84
N ILE A 125 -0.44 26.27 -7.18
CA ILE A 125 -0.11 26.05 -5.78
C ILE A 125 1.28 25.40 -5.66
N PRO A 126 2.21 25.95 -4.87
CA PRO A 126 3.54 25.35 -4.70
C PRO A 126 3.49 24.07 -3.87
N ASP A 127 4.28 23.07 -4.27
CA ASP A 127 4.29 21.71 -3.70
C ASP A 127 4.46 21.68 -2.17
N TRP A 128 5.34 22.53 -1.61
CA TRP A 128 5.60 22.58 -0.17
C TRP A 128 4.35 22.96 0.63
N LEU A 129 3.47 23.82 0.08
CA LEU A 129 2.25 24.23 0.74
C LEU A 129 1.21 23.09 0.76
N ILE A 130 1.13 22.33 -0.34
CA ILE A 130 0.25 21.16 -0.44
C ILE A 130 0.66 20.09 0.57
N VAL A 131 1.96 19.78 0.62
CA VAL A 131 2.53 18.81 1.57
C VAL A 131 2.26 19.24 3.01
N LEU A 132 2.50 20.51 3.33
CA LEU A 132 2.29 21.06 4.67
C LEU A 132 0.80 21.04 5.07
N ALA A 133 -0.10 21.38 4.14
CA ALA A 133 -1.54 21.29 4.36
C ALA A 133 -1.99 19.83 4.60
N LEU A 134 -1.46 18.88 3.82
CA LEU A 134 -1.76 17.46 3.97
C LEU A 134 -1.34 16.93 5.35
N PHE A 135 -0.09 17.17 5.76
CA PHE A 135 0.40 16.75 7.08
C PHE A 135 -0.35 17.43 8.23
N SER A 136 -0.72 18.70 8.06
CA SER A 136 -1.51 19.41 9.06
C SER A 136 -2.91 18.81 9.21
N GLY A 137 -3.56 18.46 8.09
CA GLY A 137 -4.85 17.77 8.09
C GLY A 137 -4.78 16.39 8.74
N LEU A 138 -3.77 15.59 8.39
CA LEU A 138 -3.51 14.29 9.00
C LEU A 138 -3.23 14.40 10.50
N ALA A 139 -2.43 15.37 10.92
CA ALA A 139 -2.15 15.64 12.33
C ALA A 139 -3.44 15.99 13.09
N PHE A 140 -4.28 16.85 12.51
CA PHE A 140 -5.57 17.22 13.10
C PHE A 140 -6.49 16.00 13.27
N VAL A 141 -6.59 15.14 12.26
CA VAL A 141 -7.36 13.89 12.34
C VAL A 141 -6.80 12.96 13.42
N ASN A 142 -5.48 12.81 13.49
CA ASN A 142 -4.81 12.00 14.51
C ASN A 142 -5.07 12.52 15.93
N PHE A 143 -5.11 13.85 16.13
CA PHE A 143 -5.43 14.45 17.43
C PHE A 143 -6.88 14.22 17.86
N ARG A 144 -7.81 14.11 16.91
CA ARG A 144 -9.25 13.96 17.20
C ARG A 144 -9.62 12.58 17.75
N GLY A 145 -8.76 11.59 17.53
CA GLY A 145 -8.82 10.29 18.19
C GLY A 145 -8.65 9.13 17.23
N MET A 146 -8.00 8.06 17.72
CA MET A 146 -7.68 6.86 16.95
C MET A 146 -8.91 6.17 16.33
N GLN A 147 -10.09 6.30 16.94
CA GLN A 147 -11.33 5.72 16.41
C GLN A 147 -11.80 6.45 15.15
N GLU A 148 -11.73 7.78 15.13
CA GLU A 148 -12.11 8.59 13.96
C GLU A 148 -11.10 8.42 12.82
N SER A 149 -9.81 8.36 13.15
CA SER A 149 -8.76 8.09 12.16
C SER A 149 -8.95 6.72 11.49
N SER A 150 -9.33 5.69 12.24
CA SER A 150 -9.63 4.38 11.68
C SER A 150 -10.87 4.40 10.78
N ALA A 151 -11.92 5.11 11.18
CA ALA A 151 -13.15 5.20 10.40
C ALA A 151 -12.91 5.92 9.05
N LEU A 152 -12.12 6.99 9.08
CA LEU A 152 -11.67 7.68 7.87
C LEU A 152 -10.84 6.77 6.97
N ASN A 153 -9.94 5.95 7.53
CA ASN A 153 -9.16 5.02 6.71
C ASN A 153 -10.06 4.01 5.99
N ILE A 154 -11.03 3.42 6.68
CA ILE A 154 -11.98 2.47 6.08
C ILE A 154 -12.80 3.14 4.97
N PHE A 155 -13.23 4.38 5.18
CA PHE A 155 -13.92 5.16 4.17
C PHE A 155 -13.04 5.39 2.93
N CYS A 156 -11.80 5.82 3.12
CA CYS A 156 -10.82 5.97 2.04
C CYS A 156 -10.61 4.66 1.28
N THR A 157 -10.42 3.54 1.99
CA THR A 157 -10.30 2.21 1.37
C THR A 157 -11.52 1.87 0.51
N ALA A 158 -12.73 2.14 1.00
CA ALA A 158 -13.94 1.87 0.24
C ALA A 158 -13.99 2.67 -1.06
N VAL A 159 -13.58 3.95 -1.00
CA VAL A 159 -13.46 4.81 -2.19
C VAL A 159 -12.38 4.28 -3.14
N GLU A 160 -11.20 3.93 -2.63
CA GLU A 160 -10.09 3.39 -3.43
C GLU A 160 -10.46 2.08 -4.14
N VAL A 161 -11.09 1.14 -3.43
CA VAL A 161 -11.55 -0.14 -4.00
C VAL A 161 -12.63 0.12 -5.05
N SER A 162 -13.58 1.03 -4.79
CA SER A 162 -14.62 1.37 -5.77
C SER A 162 -14.04 1.97 -7.05
N GLY A 163 -13.04 2.86 -6.93
CA GLY A 163 -12.32 3.42 -8.07
C GLY A 163 -11.62 2.35 -8.88
N LEU A 164 -10.97 1.39 -8.22
CA LEU A 164 -10.30 0.27 -8.90
C LEU A 164 -11.30 -0.61 -9.65
N VAL A 165 -12.44 -0.93 -9.04
CA VAL A 165 -13.50 -1.72 -9.68
C VAL A 165 -14.03 -0.99 -10.93
N ILE A 166 -14.24 0.33 -10.86
CA ILE A 166 -14.65 1.12 -12.03
C ILE A 166 -13.61 1.04 -13.15
N VAL A 167 -12.31 1.21 -12.82
CA VAL A 167 -11.22 1.10 -13.81
C VAL A 167 -11.22 -0.28 -14.47
N ILE A 168 -11.39 -1.35 -13.70
CA ILE A 168 -11.46 -2.72 -14.22
C ILE A 168 -12.68 -2.88 -15.14
N LEU A 169 -13.88 -2.44 -14.72
CA LEU A 169 -15.10 -2.55 -15.51
C LEU A 169 -15.02 -1.78 -16.83
N VAL A 170 -14.54 -0.54 -16.79
CA VAL A 170 -14.36 0.29 -17.99
C VAL A 170 -13.32 -0.33 -18.92
N SER A 171 -12.21 -0.83 -18.37
CA SER A 171 -11.19 -1.54 -19.15
C SER A 171 -11.76 -2.79 -19.84
N THR A 172 -12.49 -3.64 -19.11
CA THR A 172 -13.14 -4.83 -19.66
C THR A 172 -14.21 -4.47 -20.69
N LEU A 173 -15.02 -3.45 -20.44
CA LEU A 173 -16.03 -2.97 -21.40
C LEU A 173 -15.37 -2.41 -22.66
N PHE A 174 -14.24 -1.71 -22.55
CA PHE A 174 -13.48 -1.23 -23.71
C PHE A 174 -12.90 -2.39 -24.52
N LEU A 175 -12.42 -3.46 -23.87
CA LEU A 175 -11.94 -4.66 -24.55
C LEU A 175 -13.05 -5.45 -25.26
N ILE A 176 -14.27 -5.44 -24.73
CA ILE A 176 -15.42 -6.17 -25.29
C ILE A 176 -16.18 -5.32 -26.33
N GLY A 177 -16.34 -4.02 -26.08
CA GLY A 177 -17.13 -3.08 -26.89
C GLY A 177 -16.32 -2.32 -27.94
N GLY A 178 -14.99 -2.24 -27.81
CA GLY A 178 -14.10 -1.69 -28.82
C GLY A 178 -13.68 -2.78 -29.79
N THR A 179 -14.24 -2.76 -31.00
CA THR A 179 -13.86 -3.56 -32.18
C THR A 179 -12.65 -4.48 -31.97
N ALA A 180 -12.91 -5.77 -31.73
CA ALA A 180 -11.93 -6.86 -31.83
C ALA A 180 -11.42 -7.07 -33.28
N GLY A 181 -11.40 -6.00 -34.09
CA GLY A 181 -10.98 -5.97 -35.48
C GLY A 181 -10.01 -4.82 -35.74
N ALA A 182 -8.76 -5.18 -36.03
CA ALA A 182 -7.84 -4.52 -36.96
C ALA A 182 -7.45 -3.03 -36.75
N GLY A 183 -7.56 -2.45 -35.55
CA GLY A 183 -7.12 -1.06 -35.38
C GLY A 183 -6.92 -0.55 -33.96
N ASN A 184 -6.74 -1.42 -32.96
CA ASN A 184 -6.49 -0.96 -31.60
C ASN A 184 -5.01 -0.52 -31.46
N PRO A 185 -4.71 0.81 -31.37
CA PRO A 185 -3.34 1.30 -31.31
C PRO A 185 -2.58 0.78 -30.09
N VAL A 186 -3.30 0.40 -29.01
CA VAL A 186 -2.74 -0.17 -27.79
C VAL A 186 -2.32 -1.63 -27.97
N ALA A 187 -3.13 -2.43 -28.67
CA ALA A 187 -2.77 -3.82 -28.94
C ALA A 187 -1.58 -3.92 -29.92
N SER A 188 -1.54 -3.04 -30.93
CA SER A 188 -0.42 -2.96 -31.87
C SER A 188 0.85 -2.37 -31.27
N SER A 189 0.77 -1.44 -30.30
CA SER A 189 1.94 -0.88 -29.62
C SER A 189 2.53 -1.86 -28.60
N VAL A 190 1.70 -2.67 -27.95
CA VAL A 190 2.13 -3.75 -27.06
C VAL A 190 2.73 -4.93 -27.84
N ALA A 191 2.20 -5.25 -29.02
CA ALA A 191 2.73 -6.32 -29.88
C ALA A 191 4.07 -5.96 -30.57
N ASN A 192 4.34 -4.67 -30.80
CA ASN A 192 5.57 -4.18 -31.43
C ASN A 192 6.70 -3.85 -30.43
N GLN A 193 6.52 -4.13 -29.13
CA GLN A 193 7.61 -4.00 -28.16
C GLN A 193 8.55 -5.22 -28.24
N PRO A 194 9.87 -5.02 -28.29
CA PRO A 194 10.83 -6.12 -28.34
C PRO A 194 10.61 -7.03 -27.13
N ALA A 195 10.73 -8.35 -27.33
CA ALA A 195 10.51 -9.35 -26.30
C ALA A 195 11.26 -8.96 -25.01
N THR A 196 10.48 -8.51 -24.02
CA THR A 196 10.99 -8.07 -22.72
C THR A 196 11.61 -9.27 -22.04
N GLY A 197 12.95 -9.34 -22.01
CA GLY A 197 13.68 -10.43 -21.36
C GLY A 197 13.36 -10.52 -19.86
N TRP A 198 13.77 -11.62 -19.23
CA TRP A 198 13.56 -11.89 -17.79
C TRP A 198 13.91 -10.72 -16.86
N ILE A 199 14.83 -9.85 -17.27
CA ILE A 199 15.23 -8.64 -16.54
C ILE A 199 14.10 -7.61 -16.44
N ALA A 200 13.31 -7.40 -17.49
CA ALA A 200 12.19 -6.45 -17.48
C ALA A 200 11.00 -6.95 -16.65
N ILE A 201 10.83 -8.28 -16.55
CA ILE A 201 9.86 -8.90 -15.64
C ILE A 201 10.35 -8.74 -14.20
N ALA A 202 11.63 -9.00 -13.94
CA ALA A 202 12.23 -8.80 -12.62
C ALA A 202 12.18 -7.34 -12.16
N GLN A 203 12.38 -6.38 -13.08
CA GLN A 203 12.26 -4.95 -12.79
C GLN A 203 10.81 -4.48 -12.57
N GLY A 204 9.84 -5.10 -13.23
CA GLY A 204 8.43 -4.83 -12.99
C GLY A 204 7.89 -5.46 -11.70
N ALA A 205 8.56 -6.50 -11.21
CA ALA A 205 8.19 -7.23 -9.99
C ALA A 205 8.87 -6.69 -8.70
N ALA A 206 9.89 -5.83 -8.85
CA ALA A 206 10.67 -5.22 -7.77
C ALA A 206 10.11 -3.85 -7.37
#